data_AF-A0A1G6WRW7-F1
#
_entry.id   AF-A0A1G6WRW7-F1
#
_cell.length_a   1.000
_cell.length_b   1.000
_cell.length_c   1.000
_cell.angle_alpha   90.00
_cell.angle_beta   90.00
_cell.angle_gamma   90.00
#
_symmetry.space_group_name_H-M   'P 1'
#
loop_
_entity.id
_entity.type
_entity.pdbx_description
1 polymer ?
#
loop_
_entity_poly.entity_id
_entity_poly.type
_entity_poly.pdbx_seq_one_letter_code
_entity_poly.pdbx_strand_id
1 'polypeptide(L)' 'MATIKLRVSEKILDKVLWLLGQFKSEDIQIIENDEKFEGDKLYAQNELQRLNSGKSKSYSIDELDELLEKSIRQHENRIS' A
#
# COMPACT_ATOMS: atom_id res chain seq x y z
N MET A 1 -11.90 1.45 -25.63
CA MET A 1 -12.06 0.41 -24.60
C MET A 1 -12.99 0.93 -23.53
N ALA A 2 -13.81 0.06 -22.94
CA ALA A 2 -14.68 0.38 -21.81
C ALA A 2 -14.32 -0.52 -20.63
N THR A 3 -14.21 0.05 -19.43
CA THR A 3 -13.85 -0.69 -18.21
C THR A 3 -15.10 -1.02 -17.41
N ILE A 4 -15.28 -2.29 -17.08
CA ILE A 4 -16.36 -2.77 -16.20
C ILE A 4 -15.77 -3.25 -14.88
N LYS A 5 -16.40 -2.89 -13.76
CA LYS A 5 -16.09 -3.43 -12.42
C LYS A 5 -17.16 -4.46 -12.06
N LEU A 6 -16.75 -5.69 -11.81
CA LEU A 6 -17.64 -6.81 -11.49
C LEU A 6 -17.44 -7.20 -10.02
N ARG A 7 -18.54 -7.29 -9.27
CA ARG A 7 -18.54 -7.89 -7.92
C ARG A 7 -19.01 -9.33 -8.06
N VAL A 8 -18.10 -10.27 -7.82
CA VAL A 8 -18.33 -11.70 -8.04
C VAL A 8 -18.17 -12.45 -6.73
N SER A 9 -19.02 -13.45 -6.48
CA SER A 9 -18.84 -14.34 -5.32
C SER A 9 -17.64 -15.24 -5.54
N GLU A 10 -16.81 -15.46 -4.50
CA GLU A 10 -15.64 -16.34 -4.55
C GLU A 10 -15.97 -17.73 -5.12
N LYS A 11 -17.16 -18.26 -4.86
CA LYS A 11 -17.63 -19.57 -5.35
C LYS A 11 -17.66 -19.71 -6.87
N ILE A 12 -17.75 -18.60 -7.60
CA ILE A 12 -17.82 -18.57 -9.06
C ILE A 12 -16.68 -17.77 -9.69
N LEU A 13 -15.75 -17.25 -8.87
CA LEU A 13 -14.64 -16.41 -9.34
C LEU A 13 -13.81 -17.15 -10.39
N ASP A 14 -13.44 -18.40 -10.11
CA ASP A 14 -12.68 -19.25 -11.04
C ASP A 14 -13.40 -19.43 -12.39
N LYS A 15 -14.73 -19.59 -12.37
CA LYS A 15 -15.52 -19.77 -13.61
C LYS A 15 -15.57 -18.48 -14.43
N VAL A 16 -15.67 -17.34 -13.75
CA VAL A 16 -15.67 -16.03 -14.40
C VAL A 16 -14.31 -15.73 -14.99
N LEU A 17 -13.23 -15.95 -14.24
CA LEU A 17 -11.85 -15.80 -14.74
C LEU A 17 -11.57 -16.73 -15.92
N TRP A 18 -12.00 -17.99 -15.83
CA TRP A 18 -11.88 -18.95 -16.94
C TRP A 18 -12.58 -18.47 -18.21
N LEU A 19 -13.79 -17.94 -18.09
CA LEU A 19 -14.56 -17.41 -19.21
C LEU A 19 -13.89 -16.16 -19.81
N LEU A 20 -13.40 -15.25 -18.97
CA LEU A 20 -12.68 -14.06 -19.41
C LEU A 20 -11.35 -14.40 -20.08
N GLY A 21 -10.68 -15.47 -19.65
CA GLY A 21 -9.44 -15.97 -20.25
C GLY A 21 -9.62 -16.66 -21.61
N GLN A 22 -10.84 -16.94 -22.06
CA GLN A 22 -11.10 -17.44 -23.42
C GLN A 22 -10.99 -16.35 -24.49
N PHE A 23 -11.07 -15.08 -24.08
CA PHE A 23 -10.96 -13.96 -24.99
C PHE A 23 -9.50 -13.62 -25.23
N LYS A 24 -9.21 -13.08 -26.42
CA LYS A 24 -7.87 -12.62 -26.73
C LYS A 24 -7.57 -11.33 -25.98
N SER A 25 -6.29 -11.10 -25.69
CA SER A 25 -5.80 -9.91 -24.97
C SER A 25 -6.05 -8.58 -25.70
N GLU A 26 -6.36 -8.63 -26.99
CA GLU A 26 -6.80 -7.50 -27.82
C GLU A 26 -8.27 -7.09 -27.55
N ASP A 27 -9.10 -8.04 -27.10
CA ASP A 27 -10.53 -7.85 -26.86
C ASP A 27 -10.85 -7.62 -25.37
N ILE A 28 -10.20 -8.36 -24.47
CA ILE A 28 -10.40 -8.29 -23.02
C ILE A 28 -9.05 -8.29 -22.30
N GLN A 29 -8.90 -7.38 -21.34
CA GLN A 29 -7.79 -7.33 -20.41
C GLN A 29 -8.32 -7.44 -18.99
N ILE A 30 -7.82 -8.43 -18.25
CA ILE A 30 -8.05 -8.54 -16.81
C ILE A 30 -7.15 -7.51 -16.15
N ILE A 31 -7.75 -6.42 -15.69
CA ILE A 31 -7.05 -5.42 -14.89
C ILE A 31 -7.10 -5.92 -13.45
N GLU A 32 -6.02 -6.54 -12.99
CA GLU A 32 -5.83 -6.83 -11.58
C GLU A 32 -5.76 -5.49 -10.83
N ASN A 33 -6.87 -5.11 -10.20
CA ASN A 33 -6.84 -4.07 -9.18
C ASN A 33 -6.29 -4.75 -7.92
N ASP A 34 -4.97 -4.87 -7.83
CA ASP A 34 -4.34 -5.20 -6.56
C ASP A 34 -4.49 -3.98 -5.65
N GLU A 35 -5.54 -4.00 -4.84
CA GLU A 35 -5.84 -2.93 -3.87
C GLU A 35 -4.69 -2.73 -2.88
N LYS A 36 -3.89 -3.78 -2.62
CA LYS A 36 -2.70 -3.69 -1.78
C LYS A 36 -1.57 -2.97 -2.52
N PHE A 37 -1.34 -3.31 -3.79
CA PHE A 37 -0.35 -2.60 -4.61
C PHE A 37 -0.68 -1.11 -4.78
N GLU A 38 -1.94 -0.77 -5.07
CA GLU A 38 -2.33 0.64 -5.19
C GLU A 38 -2.27 1.37 -3.84
N GLY A 39 -2.56 0.69 -2.72
CA GLY A 39 -2.35 1.21 -1.37
C GLY A 39 -0.87 1.49 -1.06
N ASP A 40 0.00 0.51 -1.32
CA ASP A 40 1.45 0.61 -1.10
C ASP A 40 2.08 1.70 -1.97
N LYS A 41 1.63 1.81 -3.23
CA LYS A 41 2.04 2.85 -4.18
C LYS A 41 1.62 4.24 -3.72
N LEU A 42 0.38 4.40 -3.25
CA LEU A 42 -0.10 5.68 -2.71
C LEU A 42 0.70 6.10 -1.46
N TYR A 43 0.97 5.14 -0.56
CA TYR A 43 1.81 5.38 0.61
C TYR A 43 3.22 5.85 0.21
N ALA A 44 3.88 5.13 -0.70
CA ALA A 44 5.21 5.48 -1.17
C ALA A 44 5.27 6.86 -1.83
N GLN A 45 4.26 7.21 -2.64
CA GLN A 45 4.16 8.52 -3.27
C GLN A 45 4.00 9.65 -2.26
N ASN A 46 3.16 9.46 -1.24
CA ASN A 46 2.95 10.44 -0.18
C ASN A 46 4.23 10.66 0.65
N GLU A 47 4.95 9.59 1.00
CA GLU A 47 6.22 9.69 1.74
C GLU A 47 7.29 10.41 0.90
N LEU A 48 7.38 10.11 -0.40
CA LEU A 48 8.29 10.80 -1.31
C LEU A 48 7.95 12.30 -1.43
N GLN A 49 6.66 12.64 -1.51
CA GLN A 49 6.21 14.03 -1.48
C GLN A 49 6.57 14.72 -0.17
N ARG A 50 6.42 14.04 0.98
CA ARG A 50 6.80 14.58 2.29
C ARG A 50 8.29 14.87 2.37
N LEU A 51 9.13 13.95 1.88
CA LEU A 51 10.57 14.14 1.78
C LEU A 51 10.92 15.34 0.91
N ASN A 52 10.36 15.43 -0.29
CA ASN A 52 10.62 16.51 -1.23
C ASN A 52 10.07 17.87 -0.77
N SER A 53 9.02 17.89 0.05
CA SER A 53 8.42 19.12 0.57
C SER A 53 9.28 19.85 1.60
N GLY A 54 10.39 19.25 2.05
CA GLY A 54 11.25 19.79 3.12
C GLY A 54 10.60 19.80 4.50
N LYS A 55 9.39 19.25 4.65
CA LYS A 55 8.68 19.11 5.93
C LYS A 55 9.09 17.86 6.72
N SER A 56 9.87 16.97 6.12
CA SER A 56 10.42 15.79 6.79
C SER A 56 11.66 16.17 7.60
N LYS A 57 11.70 15.72 8.85
CA LYS A 57 12.95 15.74 9.63
C LYS A 57 13.74 14.48 9.30
N SER A 58 14.95 14.65 8.82
CA SER A 58 15.94 13.59 8.73
C SER A 58 16.65 13.50 10.07
N TYR A 59 16.86 12.27 10.55
CA TYR A 59 17.66 12.00 11.74
C TYR A 59 18.82 11.11 11.32
N SER A 60 19.99 11.36 11.87
CA SER A 60 21.07 10.38 11.89
C SER A 60 20.68 9.17 12.74
N ILE A 61 21.44 8.09 12.60
CA ILE A 61 21.22 6.88 13.41
C ILE A 61 21.37 7.19 14.89
N ASP A 62 22.38 7.98 15.27
CA ASP A 62 22.64 8.36 16.67
C ASP A 62 21.50 9.22 17.25
N GLU A 63 20.99 10.18 16.47
CA GLU A 63 19.84 11.01 16.89
C GLU A 63 18.55 10.19 17.04
N LEU A 64 18.39 9.17 16.19
CA LEU A 64 17.25 8.25 16.28
C LEU A 64 17.32 7.41 17.56
N ASP A 65 18.50 6.89 17.90
CA ASP A 65 18.71 6.10 19.12
C ASP A 65 18.43 6.94 20.38
N GLU A 66 18.92 8.18 20.44
CA GLU A 66 18.62 9.09 21.56
C GLU A 66 17.12 9.40 21.68
N LEU A 67 16.43 9.62 20.55
CA LEU A 67 14.98 9.86 20.53
C LEU A 67 14.19 8.66 21.02
N LEU A 68 14.58 7.45 20.58
CA LEU A 68 13.95 6.20 20.98
C LEU A 68 14.18 5.93 22.48
N GLU A 69 15.41 6.03 22.97
CA GLU A 69 15.72 5.88 24.39
C GLU A 69 14.94 6.88 25.26
N LYS A 70 14.88 8.14 24.84
CA LYS A 70 14.13 9.17 25.54
C LYS A 70 12.64 8.84 25.61
N SER A 71 12.07 8.37 24.50
CA SER A 71 10.65 7.97 24.45
C SER A 71 10.38 6.76 25.34
N ILE A 72 11.27 5.76 25.36
CA ILE A 72 11.14 4.58 26.22
C ILE A 72 11.18 4.99 27.70
N ARG A 73 12.19 5.78 28.11
CA ARG A 73 12.33 6.26 29.50
C ARG A 73 11.13 7.09 29.97
N GLN A 74 10.50 7.86 29.07
CA GLN A 74 9.29 8.62 29.38
C GLN A 74 8.07 7.75 29.74
N HIS A 75 8.01 6.53 29.21
CA HIS A 75 6.91 5.61 29.41
C HIS A 75 7.21 4.52 30.46
N GLU A 76 8.48 4.19 30.71
CA GLU A 76 8.89 3.29 31.79
C GLU A 76 8.62 3.91 33.18
N ASN A 77 8.87 5.21 33.36
CA ASN A 77 8.62 5.92 34.62
C ASN A 77 7.12 6.09 34.98
N ARG A 78 6.21 5.64 34.12
CA ARG A 78 4.76 5.66 34.39
C ARG A 78 4.22 4.35 34.98
N ILE A 79 5.06 3.32 35.13
CA ILE A 79 4.68 1.97 35.59
C ILE A 79 5.32 1.62 36.96
N SER A 80 5.96 2.57 37.65
CA SER A 80 6.44 2.41 39.04
C SER A 80 5.62 3.22 40.03
#